data_AF-A0A7S2ATE2-F1
#
_entry.id   AF-A0A7S2ATE2-F1
#
_cell.length_a   1.000
_cell.length_b   1.000
_cell.length_c   1.000
_cell.angle_alpha   90.00
_cell.angle_beta   90.00
_cell.angle_gamma   90.00
#
_symmetry.space_group_name_H-M   'P 1'
#
loop_
_entity.id
_entity.type
_entity.pdbx_description
1 polymer ?
#
loop_
_entity_poly.entity_id
_entity_poly.type
_entity_poly.pdbx_seq_one_letter_code
_entity_poly.pdbx_strand_id
1 'polypeptide(L)'
;QTAQVQIAERAVASEDRSGLPSANPRDDELIRVDAVAFWWRAVLWESPLIELSSAEVGSHWKQCVFFLDEPLTVCAGNLVSVTCSHNEENVWFEVCESNEPEKSLAVEEAQEEEARLEAGEEEE
;
A
#
# COMPACT_ATOMS: atom_id res chain seq x y z
N GLN A 1 6.04 14.53 3.66
CA GLN A 1 6.16 13.21 4.31
C GLN A 1 5.78 12.16 3.28
N THR A 2 6.51 11.04 3.18
CA THR A 2 6.24 10.00 2.17
C THR A 2 5.94 8.68 2.88
N ALA A 3 4.89 8.00 2.44
CA ALA A 3 4.48 6.70 2.95
C ALA A 3 4.32 5.72 1.78
N GLN A 4 4.64 4.44 2.02
CA GLN A 4 4.32 3.37 1.10
C GLN A 4 2.97 2.77 1.48
N VAL A 5 2.11 2.60 0.48
CA VAL A 5 0.78 2.03 0.63
C VAL A 5 0.68 0.84 -0.32
N GLN A 6 0.41 -0.33 0.21
CA GLN A 6 0.08 -1.49 -0.61
C GLN A 6 -1.35 -1.37 -1.10
N ILE A 7 -1.54 -1.45 -2.42
CA ILE A 7 -2.88 -1.48 -3.00
C ILE A 7 -3.38 -2.92 -2.95
N ALA A 8 -4.17 -3.23 -1.94
CA ALA A 8 -4.84 -4.52 -1.84
C ALA A 8 -5.86 -4.68 -2.96
N GLU A 9 -6.03 -5.91 -3.47
CA GLU A 9 -7.17 -6.25 -4.31
C GLU A 9 -8.45 -5.74 -3.64
N ARG A 10 -9.32 -5.18 -4.47
CA ARG A 10 -10.60 -4.67 -4.03
C ARG A 10 -11.30 -5.79 -3.24
N ALA A 11 -11.69 -5.53 -2.00
CA ALA A 11 -12.74 -6.31 -1.34
C ALA A 11 -14.06 -6.04 -2.08
N VAL A 12 -14.16 -6.47 -3.33
CA VAL A 12 -15.45 -6.68 -3.96
C VAL A 12 -16.03 -7.82 -3.15
N ALA A 13 -17.13 -7.56 -2.44
CA ALA A 13 -18.05 -8.61 -2.08
C ALA A 13 -18.59 -9.19 -3.40
N SER A 14 -17.79 -10.00 -4.08
CA SER A 14 -18.25 -10.88 -5.12
C SER A 14 -18.82 -12.08 -4.38
N GLU A 15 -20.14 -12.14 -4.30
CA GLU A 15 -20.83 -13.38 -3.97
C GLU A 15 -20.62 -14.36 -5.12
N ASP A 16 -19.41 -14.92 -5.25
CA ASP A 16 -19.16 -16.04 -6.14
C ASP A 16 -19.24 -17.34 -5.34
N ARG A 17 -20.33 -18.07 -5.57
CA ARG A 17 -20.80 -19.26 -4.83
C ARG A 17 -19.96 -20.52 -5.08
N SER A 18 -18.65 -20.43 -5.27
CA SER A 18 -17.80 -21.58 -5.65
C SER A 18 -16.86 -22.08 -4.55
N GLY A 19 -16.65 -21.33 -3.46
CA GLY A 19 -16.09 -21.86 -2.21
C GLY A 19 -14.71 -22.55 -2.31
N LEU A 20 -13.89 -22.23 -3.30
CA LEU A 20 -12.52 -22.73 -3.44
C LEU A 20 -11.56 -21.54 -3.57
N PRO A 21 -10.53 -21.43 -2.70
CA PRO A 21 -9.48 -20.45 -2.91
C PRO A 21 -8.71 -20.82 -4.18
N SER A 22 -8.75 -19.96 -5.20
CA SER A 22 -7.88 -20.08 -6.35
C SER A 22 -6.46 -19.76 -5.89
N ALA A 23 -5.55 -20.72 -6.05
CA ALA A 23 -4.15 -20.61 -5.60
C ALA A 23 -3.27 -19.74 -6.52
N ASN A 24 -3.84 -19.03 -7.49
CA ASN A 24 -3.14 -18.06 -8.31
C ASN A 24 -3.84 -16.71 -8.14
N PRO A 25 -3.24 -15.72 -7.43
CA PRO A 25 -3.65 -14.34 -7.65
C PRO A 25 -3.52 -14.08 -9.15
N ARG A 26 -4.56 -13.54 -9.77
CA ARG A 26 -4.44 -13.11 -11.16
C ARG A 26 -3.57 -11.85 -11.13
N ASP A 27 -2.27 -12.02 -11.33
CA ASP A 27 -1.25 -10.96 -11.41
C ASP A 27 -1.53 -9.87 -12.49
N ASP A 28 -2.69 -9.92 -13.14
CA ASP A 28 -3.13 -9.02 -14.21
C ASP A 28 -4.28 -8.07 -13.78
N GLU A 29 -4.74 -8.08 -12.52
CA GLU A 29 -5.78 -7.12 -12.11
C GLU A 29 -5.19 -5.71 -11.96
N LEU A 30 -5.37 -4.90 -13.01
CA LEU A 30 -5.01 -3.49 -13.03
C LEU A 30 -6.00 -2.66 -12.19
N ILE A 31 -5.47 -1.98 -11.18
CA ILE A 31 -6.21 -1.05 -10.32
C ILE A 31 -5.86 0.38 -10.72
N ARG A 32 -6.90 1.18 -10.97
CA ARG A 32 -6.78 2.62 -11.23
C ARG A 32 -7.00 3.42 -9.95
N VAL A 33 -6.02 4.27 -9.62
CA VAL A 33 -6.03 5.21 -8.50
C VAL A 33 -6.31 6.60 -9.06
N ASP A 34 -7.52 7.10 -8.80
CA ASP A 34 -7.97 8.43 -9.25
C ASP A 34 -7.81 9.53 -8.20
N ALA A 35 -7.75 9.14 -6.92
CA ALA A 35 -7.77 10.09 -5.83
C ALA A 35 -7.20 9.51 -4.53
N VAL A 36 -6.77 10.40 -3.65
CA VAL A 36 -6.38 10.11 -2.27
C VAL A 36 -7.45 10.66 -1.33
N ALA A 37 -8.16 9.76 -0.64
CA ALA A 37 -9.04 10.15 0.45
C ALA A 37 -8.21 10.38 1.72
N PHE A 38 -8.46 11.48 2.43
CA PHE A 38 -7.74 11.81 3.65
C PHE A 38 -8.66 12.46 4.70
N TRP A 39 -8.27 12.28 5.96
CA TRP A 39 -8.94 12.83 7.13
C TRP A 39 -7.90 13.09 8.22
N TRP A 40 -8.26 13.86 9.22
CA TRP A 40 -7.38 14.17 10.35
C TRP A 40 -7.80 13.43 11.62
N ARG A 41 -6.80 13.19 12.47
CA ARG A 41 -6.96 12.79 13.87
C ARG A 41 -6.20 13.77 14.75
N ALA A 42 -6.81 14.19 15.85
CA ALA A 42 -6.18 15.06 16.84
C ALA A 42 -6.11 14.32 18.17
N VAL A 43 -4.90 14.08 18.66
CA VAL A 43 -4.67 13.52 19.98
C VAL A 43 -4.73 14.65 21.00
N LEU A 44 -5.73 14.60 21.87
CA LEU A 44 -5.92 15.57 22.95
C LEU A 44 -5.15 15.18 24.21
N TRP A 45 -4.95 13.87 24.42
CA TRP A 45 -4.22 13.31 25.54
C TRP A 45 -3.67 11.92 25.21
N GLU A 46 -2.49 11.56 25.72
CA GLU A 46 -1.82 10.29 25.37
C GLU A 46 -2.13 9.15 26.35
N SER A 47 -2.39 9.45 27.63
CA SER A 47 -2.67 8.45 28.65
C SER A 47 -3.64 8.96 29.75
N PRO A 48 -4.93 8.57 29.72
CA PRO A 48 -5.53 7.69 28.71
C PRO A 48 -5.52 8.36 27.32
N LEU A 49 -5.46 7.55 26.25
CA LEU A 49 -5.57 8.08 24.90
C LEU A 49 -6.94 8.73 24.73
N ILE A 50 -6.96 10.04 24.46
CA ILE A 50 -8.13 10.81 24.10
C ILE A 50 -7.85 11.42 22.75
N GLU A 51 -8.67 11.10 21.76
CA GLU A 51 -8.51 11.61 20.40
C GLU A 51 -9.85 11.96 19.78
N LEU A 52 -9.79 12.85 18.78
CA LEU A 52 -10.90 13.17 17.90
C LEU A 52 -10.52 12.73 16.49
N SER A 53 -11.46 12.12 15.77
CA SER A 53 -11.28 11.74 14.37
C SER A 53 -12.37 12.33 13.49
N SER A 54 -11.97 12.90 12.35
CA SER A 54 -12.92 13.32 11.31
C SER A 54 -13.49 12.15 10.50
N ALA A 55 -13.00 10.93 10.69
CA ALA A 55 -13.58 9.73 10.08
C ALA A 55 -14.78 9.15 10.87
N GLU A 56 -15.08 9.67 12.05
CA GLU A 56 -16.19 9.17 12.87
C GLU A 56 -17.56 9.54 12.29
N VAL A 57 -18.52 8.62 12.42
CA VAL A 57 -19.89 8.76 11.90
C VAL A 57 -20.61 10.01 12.46
N GLY A 58 -20.25 10.44 13.68
CA GLY A 58 -20.80 11.63 14.34
C GLY A 58 -20.04 12.92 14.09
N SER A 59 -18.97 12.91 13.29
CA SER A 59 -18.17 14.11 13.07
C SER A 59 -18.92 15.12 12.18
N HIS A 60 -18.86 16.40 12.57
CA HIS A 60 -19.34 17.50 11.73
C HIS A 60 -18.33 17.88 10.65
N TRP A 61 -17.07 17.44 10.77
CA TRP A 61 -16.07 17.56 9.72
C TRP A 61 -16.23 16.41 8.73
N LYS A 62 -16.28 16.75 7.44
CA LYS A 62 -16.28 15.76 6.37
C LYS A 62 -14.85 15.36 6.02
N GLN A 63 -14.72 14.17 5.44
CA GLN A 63 -13.46 13.72 4.86
C GLN A 63 -13.19 14.48 3.57
N CYS A 64 -11.92 14.54 3.18
CA CYS A 64 -11.49 15.19 1.96
C CYS A 64 -11.04 14.16 0.92
N VAL A 65 -11.16 14.52 -0.34
CA VAL A 65 -10.68 13.72 -1.48
C VAL A 65 -9.82 14.62 -2.34
N PHE A 66 -8.55 14.27 -2.49
CA PHE A 66 -7.63 14.92 -3.42
C PHE A 66 -7.61 14.12 -4.72
N PHE A 67 -8.12 14.69 -5.80
CA PHE A 67 -8.08 14.07 -7.12
C PHE A 67 -6.69 14.23 -7.72
N LEU A 68 -6.16 13.15 -8.29
CA LEU A 68 -4.91 13.21 -9.04
C LEU A 68 -5.15 13.85 -10.39
N ASP A 69 -4.26 14.74 -10.81
CA ASP A 69 -4.31 15.34 -12.15
C ASP A 69 -4.16 14.26 -13.22
N GLU A 70 -3.29 13.27 -12.97
CA GLU A 70 -3.09 12.09 -13.78
C GLU A 70 -3.35 10.83 -12.94
N PRO A 71 -4.41 10.04 -13.24
CA PRO A 71 -4.67 8.78 -12.56
C PRO A 71 -3.53 7.78 -12.73
N LEU A 72 -3.18 7.09 -11.65
CA LEU A 72 -2.15 6.04 -11.68
C LEU A 72 -2.81 4.67 -11.88
N THR A 73 -2.28 3.84 -12.78
CA THR A 73 -2.72 2.44 -12.94
C THR A 73 -1.63 1.51 -12.47
N VAL A 74 -1.91 0.64 -11.51
CA VAL A 74 -0.95 -0.30 -10.93
C VAL A 74 -1.52 -1.70 -10.87
N CYS A 75 -0.68 -2.74 -10.85
CA CYS A 75 -1.15 -4.09 -10.56
C CYS A 75 -1.57 -4.20 -9.08
N ALA A 76 -2.59 -5.00 -8.81
CA ALA A 76 -2.92 -5.36 -7.44
C ALA A 76 -1.72 -5.99 -6.73
N GLY A 77 -1.56 -5.69 -5.44
CA GLY A 77 -0.41 -6.15 -4.65
C GLY A 77 0.84 -5.26 -4.76
N ASN A 78 0.94 -4.41 -5.80
CA ASN A 78 2.05 -3.47 -5.93
C ASN A 78 2.04 -2.41 -4.82
N LEU A 79 3.26 -1.98 -4.47
CA LEU A 79 3.48 -0.86 -3.57
C LEU A 79 3.44 0.45 -4.34
N VAL A 80 2.72 1.41 -3.78
CA VAL A 80 2.62 2.77 -4.29
C VAL A 80 3.21 3.72 -3.25
N SER A 81 4.01 4.67 -3.71
CA SER A 81 4.55 5.74 -2.89
C SER A 81 3.59 6.94 -2.93
N VAL A 82 3.12 7.36 -1.76
CA VAL A 82 2.29 8.56 -1.59
C VAL A 82 3.09 9.60 -0.83
N THR A 83 3.40 10.71 -1.48
CA THR A 83 4.05 11.87 -0.86
C THR A 83 2.99 12.90 -0.52
N CYS A 84 2.83 13.18 0.78
CA CYS A 84 1.99 14.24 1.30
C CYS A 84 2.83 15.49 1.59
N SER A 85 2.42 16.61 1.00
CA SER A 85 3.07 17.91 1.16
C SER A 85 2.03 18.94 1.59
N HIS A 86 2.45 19.94 2.35
CA HIS A 86 1.54 20.96 2.86
C HIS A 86 2.23 22.31 3.05
N ASN A 87 1.43 23.36 3.06
CA ASN A 87 1.80 24.67 3.57
C ASN A 87 0.83 25.07 4.70
N GLU A 88 0.72 26.36 5.02
CA GLU A 88 -0.16 26.86 6.08
C GLU A 88 -1.65 26.63 5.79
N GLU A 89 -2.04 26.59 4.51
CA GLU A 89 -3.44 26.60 4.10
C GLU A 89 -3.83 25.38 3.25
N ASN A 90 -2.86 24.66 2.70
CA ASN A 90 -3.08 23.65 1.65
C ASN A 90 -2.35 22.36 1.95
N VAL A 91 -2.94 21.26 1.50
CA VAL A 91 -2.35 19.91 1.47
C VAL A 91 -2.51 19.37 0.05
N TRP A 92 -1.47 18.74 -0.48
CA TRP A 92 -1.49 18.07 -1.78
C TRP A 92 -0.73 16.75 -1.72
N PHE A 93 -1.03 15.87 -2.68
CA PHE A 93 -0.51 14.53 -2.74
C PHE A 93 0.11 14.25 -4.10
N GLU A 94 1.26 13.59 -4.09
CA GLU A 94 1.88 12.97 -5.26
C GLU A 94 1.84 11.46 -5.07
N VAL A 95 1.47 10.74 -6.12
CA VAL A 95 1.30 9.28 -6.09
C VAL A 95 2.08 8.69 -7.26
N CYS A 96 3.06 7.85 -6.94
CA CYS A 96 3.94 7.20 -7.93
C CYS A 96 4.08 5.72 -7.59
N GLU A 97 4.35 4.87 -8.59
CA GLU A 97 4.82 3.50 -8.32
C GLU A 97 6.07 3.53 -7.45
N SER A 98 6.14 2.69 -6.42
CA SER A 98 7.35 2.63 -5.61
C SER A 98 8.43 1.87 -6.37
N ASN A 99 9.46 2.57 -6.81
CA ASN A 99 10.69 1.94 -7.29
C ASN A 99 11.54 1.50 -6.09
N GLU A 100 11.13 0.44 -5.40
CA GLU A 100 12.10 -0.45 -4.75
C GLU A 100 12.39 -1.57 -5.75
N PRO A 101 13.66 -1.85 -6.08
CA PRO A 101 13.99 -2.93 -7.00
C PRO A 101 13.45 -4.25 -6.45
N GLU A 102 13.05 -5.17 -7.32
CA GLU A 102 12.78 -6.59 -7.05
C GLU A 102 14.02 -7.30 -6.48
N LYS A 103 14.55 -6.84 -5.35
CA LYS A 103 15.76 -7.33 -4.70
C LYS A 103 15.46 -8.26 -3.53
N SER A 104 14.20 -8.52 -3.20
CA SER A 104 13.89 -9.51 -2.17
C SER A 104 13.96 -10.93 -2.70
N LEU A 105 13.44 -11.20 -3.91
CA LEU A 105 13.40 -12.56 -4.47
C LEU A 105 14.73 -12.97 -5.12
N ALA A 106 15.38 -12.07 -5.88
CA ALA A 106 16.65 -12.38 -6.53
C ALA A 106 17.83 -12.51 -5.56
N VAL A 107 17.72 -11.94 -4.35
CA VAL A 107 18.76 -12.09 -3.31
C VAL A 107 18.59 -13.41 -2.55
N GLU A 108 17.36 -13.89 -2.32
CA GLU A 108 17.14 -15.21 -1.72
C GLU A 108 17.57 -16.35 -2.65
N GLU A 109 17.23 -16.29 -3.95
CA GLU A 109 17.66 -17.32 -4.92
C GLU A 109 19.19 -17.35 -5.09
N ALA A 110 19.84 -16.19 -5.13
CA ALA A 110 21.31 -16.11 -5.22
C ALA A 110 22.00 -16.62 -3.95
N GLN A 111 21.43 -16.36 -2.78
CA GLN A 111 21.97 -16.85 -1.50
C GLN A 111 21.76 -18.36 -1.30
N GLU A 112 20.67 -18.93 -1.83
CA GLU A 112 20.41 -20.36 -1.79
C GLU A 112 21.32 -21.14 -2.77
N GLU A 113 21.64 -20.55 -3.93
CA GLU A 113 22.58 -21.14 -4.90
C GLU A 113 24.04 -21.11 -4.40
N GLU A 114 24.48 -20.02 -3.77
CA GLU A 114 25.82 -19.90 -3.18
C GLU A 114 26.02 -20.88 -2.02
N ALA A 115 25.01 -21.05 -1.15
CA ALA A 115 25.04 -22.03 -0.06
C ALA A 115 25.06 -23.49 -0.56
N ARG A 116 24.44 -23.79 -1.71
CA ARG A 116 24.53 -25.13 -2.34
C ARG A 116 25.91 -25.43 -2.89
N LEU A 117 26.62 -24.41 -3.38
CA LEU A 117 27.97 -24.58 -3.92
C LEU A 117 28.99 -24.76 -2.79
N GLU A 118 28.90 -23.98 -1.70
CA GLU A 118 29.78 -24.15 -0.53
C GLU A 118 29.59 -25.51 0.17
N ALA A 119 28.34 -26.01 0.26
CA ALA A 119 28.07 -27.33 0.84
C ALA A 119 28.57 -28.51 -0.02
N GLY A 120 28.88 -28.27 -1.30
CA GLY A 120 29.40 -29.29 -2.22
C GLY A 120 30.93 -29.40 -2.23
N GLU A 121 31.65 -28.42 -1.68
CA GLU A 121 33.13 -28.39 -1.67
C GLU A 121 33.74 -29.02 -0.40
N GLU A 122 32.94 -29.38 0.61
CA GLU A 122 33.41 -30.03 1.85
C GLU A 122 33.50 -31.58 1.77
N GLU A 123 33.11 -32.21 0.64
CA GLU A 123 33.08 -33.68 0.49
C GLU A 123 34.20 -34.30 -0.40
N GLU A 124 35.29 -33.60 -0.70
CA GLU A 124 36.46 -34.17 -1.43
C GLU A 124 37.75 -34.32 -0.60
#